data_AF-A0A7S0E1S6-F1
#
_entry.id   AF-A0A7S0E1S6-F1
#
_cell.length_a   1.000
_cell.length_b   1.000
_cell.length_c   1.000
_cell.angle_alpha   90.00
_cell.angle_beta   90.00
_cell.angle_gamma   90.00
#
_symmetry.space_group_name_H-M   'P 1'
#
loop_
_entity.id
_entity.type
_entity.pdbx_description
1 polymer ?
#
loop_
_entity_poly.entity_id
_entity_poly.type
_entity_poly.pdbx_seq_one_letter_code
_entity_poly.pdbx_strand_id
1 'polypeptide(L)'
;RGEAAEAVEAASRFQQALEVARAADEDSRAELEAATAEVAARVAVQQAALLVEVAAREEAQSASAQSRMEVRQAAESAAEAAAAREEAVENVAQAAATAREEAVERAAEAAVAREEAARSAADALASETKAEQASADCEAMQYETAAAAAVVEAAQVEAAAAAAAVLAAQAAASCSAAEAEAAREEADAARAEVAEAWAAAEEAVEEAEAAREQASESAAEAATAREEAAR
;
A
#
# COMPACT_ATOMS: atom_id res chain seq x y z
N ARG A 1 -32.16 -41.48 3.75
CA ARG A 1 -31.88 -40.41 2.75
C ARG A 1 -30.39 -40.07 2.66
N GLY A 2 -29.56 -40.35 3.67
CA GLY A 2 -28.09 -40.17 3.61
C GLY A 2 -27.35 -41.17 2.71
N GLU A 3 -27.70 -42.46 2.77
CA GLU A 3 -27.01 -43.52 1.99
C GLU A 3 -27.10 -43.33 0.46
N ALA A 4 -28.22 -42.78 -0.03
CA ALA A 4 -28.39 -42.48 -1.45
C ALA A 4 -27.52 -41.29 -1.90
N ALA A 5 -27.23 -40.33 -1.02
CA ALA A 5 -26.36 -39.21 -1.34
C ALA A 5 -24.89 -39.64 -1.37
N GLU A 6 -24.46 -40.49 -0.43
CA GLU A 6 -23.11 -41.06 -0.41
C GLU A 6 -22.84 -41.96 -1.63
N ALA A 7 -23.83 -42.73 -2.08
CA ALA A 7 -23.70 -43.55 -3.29
C ALA A 7 -23.56 -42.71 -4.57
N VAL A 8 -24.28 -41.58 -4.67
CA VAL A 8 -24.18 -40.64 -5.80
C VAL A 8 -22.82 -39.93 -5.78
N GLU A 9 -22.33 -39.53 -4.61
CA GLU A 9 -21.01 -38.90 -4.48
C GLU A 9 -19.88 -39.89 -4.80
N ALA A 10 -19.99 -41.15 -4.36
CA ALA A 10 -19.04 -42.22 -4.71
C ALA A 10 -19.04 -42.52 -6.22
N ALA A 11 -20.21 -42.56 -6.86
CA ALA A 11 -20.31 -42.72 -8.31
C ALA A 11 -19.70 -41.53 -9.07
N SER A 12 -19.90 -40.30 -8.59
CA SER A 12 -19.29 -39.10 -9.15
C SER A 12 -17.76 -39.14 -9.06
N ARG A 13 -17.20 -39.56 -7.92
CA ARG A 13 -15.74 -39.69 -7.74
C ARG A 13 -15.15 -40.80 -8.61
N PHE A 14 -15.87 -41.91 -8.79
CA PHE A 14 -15.44 -42.97 -9.69
C PHE A 14 -15.46 -42.53 -11.16
N GLN A 15 -16.48 -41.76 -11.56
CA GLN A 15 -16.56 -41.21 -12.91
C GLN A 15 -15.46 -40.17 -13.17
N GLN A 16 -15.16 -39.33 -12.19
CA GLN A 16 -14.03 -38.40 -12.25
C GLN A 16 -12.67 -39.12 -12.33
N ALA A 17 -12.50 -40.24 -11.60
CA ALA A 17 -11.30 -41.07 -11.71
C ALA A 17 -11.14 -41.73 -13.09
N LEU A 18 -12.25 -42.13 -13.73
CA LEU A 18 -12.24 -42.67 -15.09
C LEU A 18 -11.91 -41.59 -16.14
N GLU A 19 -12.38 -40.36 -15.96
CA GLU A 19 -12.03 -39.23 -16.85
C GLU A 19 -10.54 -38.88 -16.73
N VAL A 20 -9.99 -38.87 -15.51
CA VAL A 20 -8.54 -38.67 -15.29
C VAL A 20 -7.72 -39.81 -15.89
N ALA A 21 -8.17 -41.07 -15.75
CA ALA A 21 -7.48 -42.21 -16.35
C ALA A 21 -7.50 -42.19 -17.89
N ARG A 22 -8.59 -41.72 -18.51
CA ARG A 22 -8.68 -41.54 -19.96
C ARG A 22 -7.80 -40.41 -20.46
N ALA A 23 -7.77 -39.27 -19.76
CA ALA A 23 -6.86 -38.18 -20.09
C ALA A 23 -5.40 -38.62 -20.00
N ALA A 24 -5.04 -39.39 -18.97
CA ALA A 24 -3.69 -39.94 -18.83
C ALA A 24 -3.33 -40.96 -19.93
N ASP A 25 -4.29 -41.74 -20.43
CA ASP A 25 -4.09 -42.67 -21.55
C ASP A 25 -3.93 -41.94 -22.89
N GLU A 26 -4.70 -40.87 -23.12
CA GLU A 26 -4.57 -39.99 -24.30
C GLU A 26 -3.24 -39.24 -24.30
N ASP A 27 -2.80 -38.71 -23.15
CA ASP A 27 -1.48 -38.09 -22.98
C ASP A 27 -0.35 -39.10 -23.23
N SER A 28 -0.46 -40.30 -22.66
CA SER A 28 0.54 -41.38 -22.86
C SER A 28 0.61 -41.80 -24.33
N ARG A 29 -0.51 -41.79 -25.05
CA ARG A 29 -0.57 -42.09 -26.49
C ARG A 29 0.03 -40.98 -27.33
N ALA A 30 -0.21 -39.72 -26.99
CA ALA A 30 0.40 -38.58 -27.65
C ALA A 30 1.93 -38.56 -27.46
N GLU A 31 2.41 -38.88 -26.26
CA GLU A 31 3.84 -39.06 -25.98
C GLU A 31 4.44 -40.22 -26.78
N LEU A 32 3.73 -41.35 -26.88
CA LEU A 32 4.18 -42.48 -27.70
C LEU A 32 4.24 -42.11 -29.18
N GLU A 33 3.23 -41.43 -29.71
CA GLU A 33 3.19 -40.98 -31.11
C GLU A 33 4.32 -39.97 -31.40
N ALA A 34 4.60 -39.05 -30.47
CA ALA A 34 5.73 -38.12 -30.55
C ALA A 34 7.08 -38.84 -30.52
N ALA A 35 7.26 -39.81 -29.61
CA ALA A 35 8.48 -40.62 -29.53
C ALA A 35 8.67 -41.48 -30.79
N THR A 36 7.58 -42.00 -31.36
CA THR A 36 7.62 -42.79 -32.60
C THR A 36 7.97 -41.91 -33.81
N ALA A 37 7.41 -40.69 -33.87
CA ALA A 37 7.77 -39.70 -34.89
C ALA A 37 9.23 -39.24 -34.77
N GLU A 38 9.75 -39.07 -33.56
CA GLU A 38 11.15 -38.76 -33.32
C GLU A 38 12.08 -39.90 -33.77
N VAL A 39 11.74 -41.15 -33.43
CA VAL A 39 12.50 -42.32 -33.90
C VAL A 39 12.44 -42.44 -35.42
N ALA A 40 11.26 -42.24 -36.04
CA ALA A 40 11.12 -42.25 -37.49
C ALA A 40 11.94 -41.13 -38.16
N ALA A 41 11.98 -39.92 -37.58
CA ALA A 41 12.80 -38.82 -38.05
C ALA A 41 14.30 -39.14 -37.91
N ARG A 42 14.74 -39.72 -36.78
CA ARG A 42 16.13 -40.17 -36.58
C ARG A 42 16.53 -41.25 -37.59
N VAL A 43 15.65 -42.22 -37.85
CA VAL A 43 15.89 -43.26 -38.87
C VAL A 43 15.94 -42.66 -40.28
N ALA A 44 15.06 -41.72 -40.61
CA ALA A 44 15.10 -41.04 -41.90
C ALA A 44 16.38 -40.21 -42.09
N VAL A 45 16.84 -39.50 -41.04
CA VAL A 45 18.11 -38.77 -41.04
C VAL A 45 19.30 -39.73 -41.17
N GLN A 46 19.28 -40.87 -40.48
CA GLN A 46 20.33 -41.90 -40.61
C GLN A 46 20.35 -42.56 -41.99
N GLN A 47 19.18 -42.85 -42.57
CA GLN A 47 19.08 -43.40 -43.93
C GLN A 47 19.54 -42.38 -44.98
N ALA A 48 19.17 -41.10 -44.83
CA ALA A 48 19.67 -40.04 -45.69
C ALA A 48 21.19 -39.88 -45.57
N ALA A 49 21.75 -39.93 -44.35
CA ALA A 49 23.19 -39.89 -44.13
C ALA A 49 23.92 -41.08 -44.76
N LEU A 50 23.36 -42.29 -44.66
CA LEU A 50 23.90 -43.50 -45.30
C LEU A 50 23.86 -43.41 -46.83
N LEU A 51 22.78 -42.89 -47.41
CA LEU A 51 22.68 -42.69 -48.86
C LEU A 51 23.66 -41.63 -49.36
N VAL A 52 23.88 -40.56 -48.59
CA VAL A 52 24.91 -39.55 -48.88
C VAL A 52 26.32 -40.16 -48.78
N GLU A 53 26.57 -41.02 -47.79
CA GLU A 53 27.87 -41.69 -47.65
C GLU A 53 28.13 -42.71 -48.78
N VAL A 54 27.12 -43.45 -49.21
CA VAL A 54 27.23 -44.37 -50.36
C VAL A 54 27.43 -43.61 -51.66
N ALA A 55 26.67 -42.54 -51.91
CA ALA A 55 26.86 -41.69 -53.09
C ALA A 55 28.26 -41.02 -53.09
N ALA A 56 28.73 -40.55 -51.94
CA ALA A 56 30.08 -40.00 -51.79
C ALA A 56 31.18 -41.06 -52.01
N ARG A 57 30.94 -42.33 -51.64
CA ARG A 57 31.87 -43.43 -51.90
C ARG A 57 31.90 -43.85 -53.38
N GLU A 58 30.77 -43.76 -54.08
CA GLU A 58 30.69 -44.01 -55.52
C GLU A 58 31.34 -42.88 -56.35
N GLU A 59 31.14 -41.61 -55.98
CA GLU A 59 31.84 -40.47 -56.59
C GLU A 59 33.35 -40.44 -56.27
N ALA A 60 33.75 -40.88 -55.07
CA ALA A 60 35.16 -40.99 -54.69
C ALA A 60 35.94 -42.05 -55.50
N GLN A 61 35.25 -43.04 -56.08
CA GLN A 61 35.87 -44.07 -56.92
C GLN A 61 36.11 -43.64 -58.37
N SER A 62 35.47 -42.58 -58.87
CA SER A 62 35.63 -42.11 -60.25
C SER A 62 36.42 -40.80 -60.44
N ALA A 63 36.70 -40.01 -59.39
CA ALA A 63 37.33 -38.69 -59.52
C ALA A 63 38.46 -38.43 -58.49
N SER A 64 39.47 -39.29 -58.41
CA SER A 64 40.23 -39.50 -57.17
C SER A 64 41.22 -38.40 -56.71
N ALA A 65 41.30 -37.21 -57.30
CA ALA A 65 42.20 -36.15 -56.77
C ALA A 65 41.53 -34.78 -56.64
N GLN A 66 40.69 -34.42 -57.61
CA GLN A 66 39.99 -33.15 -57.65
C GLN A 66 38.86 -33.10 -56.60
N SER A 67 38.09 -34.20 -56.47
CA SER A 67 37.03 -34.30 -55.45
C SER A 67 37.58 -34.28 -54.02
N ARG A 68 38.77 -34.86 -53.78
CA ARG A 68 39.42 -34.81 -52.45
C ARG A 68 39.86 -33.40 -52.07
N MET A 69 40.28 -32.58 -53.04
CA MET A 69 40.63 -31.18 -52.80
C MET A 69 39.38 -30.35 -52.50
N GLU A 70 38.30 -30.54 -53.25
CA GLU A 70 37.02 -29.85 -53.04
C GLU A 70 36.37 -30.21 -51.70
N VAL A 71 36.37 -31.49 -51.32
CA VAL A 71 35.88 -31.93 -49.99
C VAL A 71 36.74 -31.34 -48.87
N ARG A 72 38.06 -31.26 -49.03
CA ARG A 72 38.94 -30.63 -48.04
C ARG A 72 38.67 -29.13 -47.92
N GLN A 73 38.50 -28.44 -49.03
CA GLN A 73 38.18 -27.00 -49.03
C GLN A 73 36.80 -26.73 -48.42
N ALA A 74 35.82 -27.59 -48.67
CA ALA A 74 34.51 -27.52 -48.03
C ALA A 74 34.59 -27.80 -46.52
N ALA A 75 35.44 -28.74 -46.09
CA ALA A 75 35.66 -29.02 -44.67
C ALA A 75 36.40 -27.87 -43.95
N GLU A 76 37.41 -27.27 -44.59
CA GLU A 76 38.11 -26.08 -44.07
C GLU A 76 37.14 -24.89 -43.96
N SER A 77 36.32 -24.64 -44.98
CA SER A 77 35.27 -23.61 -44.94
C SER A 77 34.21 -23.88 -43.87
N ALA A 78 33.81 -25.14 -43.67
CA ALA A 78 32.87 -25.52 -42.62
C ALA A 78 33.48 -25.35 -41.22
N ALA A 79 34.77 -25.65 -41.05
CA ALA A 79 35.49 -25.44 -39.79
C ALA A 79 35.62 -23.94 -39.46
N GLU A 80 35.94 -23.10 -40.44
CA GLU A 80 35.96 -21.64 -40.29
C GLU A 80 34.55 -21.10 -39.94
N ALA A 81 33.51 -21.59 -40.59
CA ALA A 81 32.13 -21.20 -40.29
C ALA A 81 31.69 -21.67 -38.89
N ALA A 82 32.15 -22.84 -38.42
CA ALA A 82 31.88 -23.32 -37.08
C ALA A 82 32.59 -22.46 -36.02
N ALA A 83 33.86 -22.13 -36.23
CA ALA A 83 34.62 -21.23 -35.35
C ALA A 83 33.98 -19.84 -35.28
N ALA A 84 33.58 -19.28 -36.41
CA ALA A 84 32.89 -17.98 -36.46
C ALA A 84 31.52 -18.01 -35.73
N ARG A 85 30.81 -19.15 -35.75
CA ARG A 85 29.56 -19.32 -35.00
C ARG A 85 29.80 -19.43 -33.50
N GLU A 86 30.84 -20.15 -33.07
CA GLU A 86 31.22 -20.25 -31.66
C GLU A 86 31.59 -18.87 -31.10
N GLU A 87 32.43 -18.11 -31.81
CA GLU A 87 32.77 -16.74 -31.46
C GLU A 87 31.53 -15.82 -31.42
N ALA A 88 30.61 -15.96 -32.37
CA ALA A 88 29.36 -15.20 -32.36
C ALA A 88 28.46 -15.55 -31.15
N VAL A 89 28.38 -16.83 -30.77
CA VAL A 89 27.62 -17.27 -29.59
C VAL A 89 28.25 -16.73 -28.30
N GLU A 90 29.59 -16.75 -28.20
CA GLU A 90 30.31 -16.20 -27.05
C GLU A 90 30.09 -14.68 -26.92
N ASN A 91 30.19 -13.94 -28.04
CA ASN A 91 29.92 -12.49 -28.07
C ASN A 91 28.47 -12.16 -27.67
N VAL A 92 27.48 -12.95 -28.13
CA VAL A 92 26.08 -12.78 -27.73
C VAL A 92 25.87 -13.10 -26.25
N ALA A 93 26.53 -14.15 -25.73
CA ALA A 93 26.46 -14.51 -24.32
C ALA A 93 27.07 -13.41 -23.42
N GLN A 94 28.20 -12.83 -23.83
CA GLN A 94 28.84 -11.73 -23.12
C GLN A 94 27.97 -10.46 -23.14
N ALA A 95 27.42 -10.09 -24.31
CA ALA A 95 26.50 -8.96 -24.43
C ALA A 95 25.23 -9.16 -23.58
N ALA A 96 24.68 -10.37 -23.52
CA ALA A 96 23.53 -10.71 -22.68
C ALA A 96 23.86 -10.64 -21.18
N ALA A 97 25.08 -11.03 -20.76
CA ALA A 97 25.54 -10.92 -19.39
C ALA A 97 25.66 -9.45 -18.96
N THR A 98 26.30 -8.60 -19.78
CA THR A 98 26.41 -7.16 -19.52
C THR A 98 25.03 -6.49 -19.46
N ALA A 99 24.14 -6.79 -20.40
CA ALA A 99 22.79 -6.23 -20.40
C ALA A 99 21.98 -6.62 -19.15
N ARG A 100 22.20 -7.82 -18.60
CA ARG A 100 21.57 -8.25 -17.34
C ARG A 100 22.14 -7.50 -16.13
N GLU A 101 23.46 -7.31 -16.08
CA GLU A 101 24.12 -6.56 -15.01
C GLU A 101 23.62 -5.11 -14.96
N GLU A 102 23.59 -4.42 -16.10
CA GLU A 102 23.04 -3.06 -16.19
C GLU A 102 21.54 -2.99 -15.84
N ALA A 103 20.77 -4.03 -16.20
CA ALA A 103 19.35 -4.07 -15.86
C ALA A 103 19.14 -4.27 -14.35
N VAL A 104 19.98 -5.08 -13.70
CA VAL A 104 19.95 -5.27 -12.25
C VAL A 104 20.40 -4.00 -11.53
N GLU A 105 21.45 -3.32 -12.00
CA GLU A 105 21.91 -2.04 -11.45
C GLU A 105 20.81 -0.97 -11.55
N ARG A 106 20.21 -0.79 -12.74
CA ARG A 106 19.08 0.13 -12.92
C ARG A 106 17.87 -0.23 -12.06
N ALA A 107 17.60 -1.52 -11.85
CA ALA A 107 16.52 -1.96 -10.97
C ALA A 107 16.83 -1.65 -9.50
N ALA A 108 18.10 -1.79 -9.07
CA ALA A 108 18.53 -1.45 -7.72
C ALA A 108 18.47 0.07 -7.47
N GLU A 109 18.96 0.89 -8.40
CA GLU A 109 18.84 2.35 -8.33
C GLU A 109 17.37 2.79 -8.26
N ALA A 110 16.50 2.20 -9.09
CA ALA A 110 15.07 2.49 -9.06
C ALA A 110 14.41 2.05 -7.75
N ALA A 111 14.87 0.97 -7.11
CA ALA A 111 14.38 0.54 -5.81
C ALA A 111 14.80 1.52 -4.70
N VAL A 112 16.06 1.96 -4.69
CA VAL A 112 16.55 2.98 -3.73
C VAL A 112 15.80 4.30 -3.92
N ALA A 113 15.64 4.78 -5.14
CA ALA A 113 14.90 6.01 -5.42
C ALA A 113 13.43 5.93 -4.97
N ARG A 114 12.79 4.77 -5.09
CA ARG A 114 11.44 4.54 -4.57
C ARG A 114 11.40 4.53 -3.04
N GLU A 115 12.38 3.93 -2.38
CA GLU A 115 12.49 3.95 -0.93
C GLU A 115 12.70 5.37 -0.40
N GLU A 116 13.58 6.15 -1.02
CA GLU A 116 13.80 7.56 -0.68
C GLU A 116 12.53 8.41 -0.90
N ALA A 117 11.83 8.21 -2.02
CA ALA A 117 10.57 8.89 -2.28
C ALA A 117 9.48 8.51 -1.27
N ALA A 118 9.36 7.23 -0.91
CA ALA A 118 8.43 6.75 0.10
C ALA A 118 8.75 7.34 1.48
N ARG A 119 10.02 7.39 1.85
CA ARG A 119 10.48 8.00 3.11
C ARG A 119 10.20 9.50 3.14
N SER A 120 10.48 10.22 2.05
CA SER A 120 10.19 11.65 1.94
C SER A 120 8.68 11.93 2.01
N ALA A 121 7.83 11.07 1.42
CA ALA A 121 6.38 11.20 1.52
C ALA A 121 5.89 10.93 2.95
N ALA A 122 6.44 9.92 3.63
CA ALA A 122 6.12 9.63 5.04
C ALA A 122 6.53 10.79 5.97
N ASP A 123 7.70 11.39 5.76
CA ASP A 123 8.16 12.56 6.52
C ASP A 123 7.27 13.79 6.28
N ALA A 124 6.80 13.99 5.03
CA ALA A 124 5.88 15.06 4.69
C ALA A 124 4.51 14.89 5.40
N LEU A 125 3.91 13.70 5.34
CA LEU A 125 2.66 13.37 6.04
C LEU A 125 2.81 13.49 7.57
N ALA A 126 3.94 13.06 8.12
CA ALA A 126 4.24 13.22 9.54
C ALA A 126 4.37 14.70 9.94
N SER A 127 4.83 15.58 9.04
CA SER A 127 4.91 17.02 9.29
C SER A 127 3.54 17.71 9.21
N GLU A 128 2.71 17.34 8.23
CA GLU A 128 1.34 17.86 8.04
C GLU A 128 0.45 17.50 9.24
N THR A 129 0.42 16.23 9.64
CA THR A 129 -0.34 15.78 10.82
C THR A 129 0.13 16.42 12.14
N LYS A 130 1.42 16.80 12.25
CA LYS A 130 1.91 17.55 13.42
C LYS A 130 1.43 19.00 13.40
N ALA A 131 1.35 19.61 12.23
CA ALA A 131 0.85 20.98 12.07
C ALA A 131 -0.66 21.06 12.37
N GLU A 132 -1.44 20.10 11.88
CA GLU A 132 -2.87 19.97 12.18
C GLU A 132 -3.11 19.79 13.68
N GLN A 133 -2.37 18.88 14.33
CA GLN A 133 -2.45 18.69 15.78
C GLN A 133 -2.12 19.97 16.54
N ALA A 134 -1.03 20.66 16.18
CA ALA A 134 -0.65 21.91 16.83
C ALA A 134 -1.72 23.01 16.65
N SER A 135 -2.40 23.04 15.50
CA SER A 135 -3.51 23.96 15.26
C SER A 135 -4.72 23.64 16.15
N ALA A 136 -5.10 22.37 16.26
CA ALA A 136 -6.19 21.92 17.12
C ALA A 136 -5.90 22.19 18.62
N ASP A 137 -4.67 21.93 19.07
CA ASP A 137 -4.23 22.23 20.44
C ASP A 137 -4.27 23.75 20.73
N CYS A 138 -3.87 24.58 19.76
CA CYS A 138 -3.96 26.04 19.87
C CYS A 138 -5.42 26.53 19.95
N GLU A 139 -6.31 25.94 19.16
CA GLU A 139 -7.74 26.27 19.19
C GLU A 139 -8.38 25.86 20.52
N ALA A 140 -8.11 24.64 21.01
CA ALA A 140 -8.57 24.20 22.33
C ALA A 140 -8.08 25.13 23.45
N MET A 141 -6.81 25.55 23.42
CA MET A 141 -6.27 26.50 24.40
C MET A 141 -6.95 27.88 24.35
N GLN A 142 -7.38 28.33 23.16
CA GLN A 142 -8.13 29.59 23.02
C GLN A 142 -9.51 29.48 23.68
N TYR A 143 -10.22 28.37 23.48
CA TYR A 143 -11.49 28.13 24.16
C TYR A 143 -11.32 28.00 25.68
N GLU A 144 -10.32 27.26 26.17
CA GLU A 144 -10.02 27.19 27.62
C GLU A 144 -9.72 28.58 28.21
N THR A 145 -8.98 29.42 27.47
CA THR A 145 -8.68 30.78 27.89
C THR A 145 -9.94 31.66 27.91
N ALA A 146 -10.82 31.52 26.90
CA ALA A 146 -12.09 32.23 26.84
C ALA A 146 -13.03 31.81 27.97
N ALA A 147 -13.15 30.51 28.24
CA ALA A 147 -13.91 29.97 29.37
C ALA A 147 -13.38 30.49 30.71
N ALA A 148 -12.06 30.47 30.92
CA ALA A 148 -11.46 31.03 32.12
C ALA A 148 -11.73 32.53 32.27
N ALA A 149 -11.71 33.29 31.17
CA ALA A 149 -12.05 34.71 31.19
C ALA A 149 -13.53 34.94 31.55
N ALA A 150 -14.45 34.15 31.00
CA ALA A 150 -15.88 34.23 31.30
C ALA A 150 -16.17 33.91 32.78
N VAL A 151 -15.51 32.91 33.36
CA VAL A 151 -15.61 32.59 34.80
C VAL A 151 -15.11 33.76 35.67
N VAL A 152 -14.00 34.41 35.28
CA VAL A 152 -13.48 35.58 35.99
C VAL A 152 -14.45 36.75 35.91
N GLU A 153 -15.07 36.99 34.75
CA GLU A 153 -16.08 38.02 34.57
C GLU A 153 -17.32 37.74 35.44
N ALA A 154 -17.86 36.52 35.42
CA ALA A 154 -18.98 36.11 36.27
C ALA A 154 -18.69 36.33 37.77
N ALA A 155 -17.49 35.98 38.22
CA ALA A 155 -17.06 36.21 39.60
C ALA A 155 -16.95 37.71 39.96
N GLN A 156 -16.57 38.57 39.01
CA GLN A 156 -16.55 40.03 39.22
C GLN A 156 -17.96 40.61 39.31
N VAL A 157 -18.90 40.14 38.47
CA VAL A 157 -20.32 40.53 38.53
C VAL A 157 -20.93 40.08 39.87
N GLU A 158 -20.62 38.87 40.33
CA GLU A 158 -21.07 38.37 41.64
C GLU A 158 -20.55 39.23 42.81
N ALA A 159 -19.28 39.62 42.77
CA ALA A 159 -18.71 40.51 43.77
C ALA A 159 -19.39 41.90 43.77
N ALA A 160 -19.74 42.43 42.59
CA ALA A 160 -20.47 43.69 42.46
C ALA A 160 -21.89 43.58 43.02
N ALA A 161 -22.61 42.50 42.71
CA ALA A 161 -23.94 42.24 43.24
C ALA A 161 -23.94 42.08 44.77
N ALA A 162 -22.92 41.41 45.33
CA ALA A 162 -22.75 41.32 46.78
C ALA A 162 -22.56 42.71 47.41
N ALA A 163 -21.77 43.59 46.79
CA ALA A 163 -21.58 44.97 47.26
C ALA A 163 -22.90 45.78 47.20
N ALA A 164 -23.66 45.66 46.12
CA ALA A 164 -24.99 46.28 45.99
C ALA A 164 -25.95 45.81 47.09
N ALA A 165 -25.97 44.50 47.39
CA ALA A 165 -26.79 43.95 48.47
C ALA A 165 -26.40 44.51 49.85
N VAL A 166 -25.10 44.72 50.12
CA VAL A 166 -24.65 45.37 51.37
C VAL A 166 -25.15 46.81 51.45
N LEU A 167 -25.06 47.58 50.37
CA LEU A 167 -25.56 48.96 50.32
C LEU A 167 -27.09 49.00 50.51
N ALA A 168 -27.83 48.09 49.89
CA ALA A 168 -29.28 47.96 50.07
C ALA A 168 -29.67 47.66 51.52
N ALA A 169 -28.91 46.78 52.20
CA ALA A 169 -29.12 46.50 53.62
C ALA A 169 -28.83 47.73 54.50
N GLN A 170 -27.80 48.52 54.19
CA GLN A 170 -27.49 49.76 54.89
C GLN A 170 -28.57 50.84 54.69
N ALA A 171 -29.06 51.00 53.47
CA ALA A 171 -30.16 51.92 53.15
C ALA A 171 -31.44 51.52 53.91
N ALA A 172 -31.80 50.24 53.91
CA ALA A 172 -32.94 49.73 54.66
C ALA A 172 -32.85 49.99 56.19
N ALA A 173 -31.64 50.12 56.73
CA ALA A 173 -31.41 50.37 58.15
C ALA A 173 -31.36 51.86 58.52
N SER A 174 -31.08 52.77 57.57
CA SER A 174 -30.69 54.16 57.88
C SER A 174 -31.40 55.24 57.05
N CYS A 175 -32.13 54.87 55.99
CA CYS A 175 -32.72 55.78 55.02
C CYS A 175 -34.26 55.73 55.00
N SER A 176 -34.87 56.57 54.18
CA SER A 176 -36.32 56.57 53.96
C SER A 176 -36.78 55.30 53.21
N ALA A 177 -38.07 54.95 53.34
CA ALA A 177 -38.61 53.74 52.71
C ALA A 177 -38.40 53.71 51.17
N ALA A 178 -38.45 54.87 50.51
CA ALA A 178 -38.24 54.98 49.07
C ALA A 178 -36.78 54.71 48.66
N GLU A 179 -35.80 55.13 49.46
CA GLU A 179 -34.38 54.86 49.22
C GLU A 179 -34.04 53.38 49.47
N ALA A 180 -34.70 52.76 50.45
CA ALA A 180 -34.57 51.33 50.72
C ALA A 180 -35.19 50.45 49.62
N GLU A 181 -36.28 50.89 49.00
CA GLU A 181 -36.94 50.21 47.88
C GLU A 181 -36.09 50.30 46.61
N ALA A 182 -35.60 51.49 46.27
CA ALA A 182 -34.70 51.69 45.11
C ALA A 182 -33.42 50.84 45.22
N ALA A 183 -32.82 50.75 46.40
CA ALA A 183 -31.62 49.94 46.60
C ALA A 183 -31.89 48.42 46.53
N ARG A 184 -33.12 47.97 46.86
CA ARG A 184 -33.52 46.56 46.66
C ARG A 184 -33.70 46.23 45.19
N GLU A 185 -34.32 47.12 44.42
CA GLU A 185 -34.47 46.94 42.97
C GLU A 185 -33.11 46.85 42.27
N GLU A 186 -32.14 47.67 42.67
CA GLU A 186 -30.77 47.61 42.16
C GLU A 186 -30.06 46.29 42.54
N ALA A 187 -30.26 45.80 43.78
CA ALA A 187 -29.70 44.52 44.22
C ALA A 187 -30.33 43.32 43.49
N ASP A 188 -31.63 43.37 43.19
CA ASP A 188 -32.32 42.31 42.44
C ASP A 188 -31.95 42.34 40.95
N ALA A 189 -31.72 43.53 40.36
CA ALA A 189 -31.16 43.66 39.02
C ALA A 189 -29.74 43.08 38.95
N ALA A 190 -28.88 43.39 39.93
CA ALA A 190 -27.53 42.83 39.98
C ALA A 190 -27.52 41.30 40.14
N ARG A 191 -28.50 40.71 40.85
CA ARG A 191 -28.66 39.25 40.92
C ARG A 191 -29.05 38.62 39.58
N ALA A 192 -29.85 39.31 38.77
CA ALA A 192 -30.19 38.83 37.43
C ALA A 192 -28.95 38.84 36.52
N GLU A 193 -28.14 39.90 36.57
CA GLU A 193 -26.86 39.99 35.84
C GLU A 193 -25.88 38.89 36.24
N VAL A 194 -25.81 38.54 37.54
CA VAL A 194 -25.00 37.39 38.02
C VAL A 194 -25.46 36.07 37.41
N ALA A 195 -26.77 35.83 37.35
CA ALA A 195 -27.31 34.59 36.78
C ALA A 195 -27.00 34.48 35.29
N GLU A 196 -27.12 35.59 34.54
CA GLU A 196 -26.76 35.64 33.12
C GLU A 196 -25.25 35.43 32.90
N ALA A 197 -24.39 36.06 33.71
CA ALA A 197 -22.95 35.92 33.59
C ALA A 197 -22.46 34.49 33.90
N TRP A 198 -23.05 33.83 34.91
CA TRP A 198 -22.76 32.42 35.20
C TRP A 198 -23.26 31.47 34.11
N ALA A 199 -24.44 31.71 33.54
CA ALA A 199 -24.93 30.90 32.41
C ALA A 199 -24.00 31.00 31.18
N ALA A 200 -23.51 32.21 30.87
CA ALA A 200 -22.54 32.41 29.79
C ALA A 200 -21.18 31.75 30.09
N ALA A 201 -20.74 31.76 31.35
CA ALA A 201 -19.52 31.08 31.77
C ALA A 201 -19.64 29.55 31.67
N GLU A 202 -20.80 28.99 32.02
CA GLU A 202 -21.09 27.56 31.87
C GLU A 202 -21.09 27.15 30.38
N GLU A 203 -21.75 27.91 29.51
CA GLU A 203 -21.73 27.67 28.05
C GLU A 203 -20.30 27.70 27.49
N ALA A 204 -19.48 28.68 27.89
CA ALA A 204 -18.09 28.78 27.45
C ALA A 204 -17.22 27.60 27.92
N VAL A 205 -17.49 27.05 29.13
CA VAL A 205 -16.81 25.85 29.62
C VAL A 205 -17.21 24.62 28.80
N GLU A 206 -18.50 24.45 28.50
CA GLU A 206 -18.99 23.35 27.65
C GLU A 206 -18.38 23.40 26.25
N GLU A 207 -18.28 24.59 25.63
CA GLU A 207 -17.61 24.77 24.35
C GLU A 207 -16.11 24.40 24.41
N ALA A 208 -15.42 24.76 25.49
CA ALA A 208 -14.02 24.40 25.71
C ALA A 208 -13.82 22.88 25.89
N GLU A 209 -14.72 22.21 26.59
CA GLU A 209 -14.69 20.75 26.74
C GLU A 209 -14.93 20.05 25.40
N ALA A 210 -15.89 20.51 24.61
CA ALA A 210 -16.17 19.99 23.27
C ALA A 210 -14.97 20.17 22.32
N ALA A 211 -14.33 21.35 22.33
CA ALA A 211 -13.14 21.62 21.53
C ALA A 211 -11.97 20.68 21.92
N ARG A 212 -11.83 20.38 23.22
CA ARG A 212 -10.82 19.45 23.71
C ARG A 212 -11.10 18.00 23.30
N GLU A 213 -12.36 17.56 23.33
CA GLU A 213 -12.76 16.24 22.86
C GLU A 213 -12.44 16.10 21.36
N GLN A 214 -12.83 17.09 20.55
CA GLN A 214 -12.53 17.11 19.11
C GLN A 214 -11.02 17.09 18.83
N ALA A 215 -10.21 17.85 19.56
CA ALA A 215 -8.76 17.82 19.44
C ALA A 215 -8.17 16.44 19.80
N SER A 216 -8.78 15.74 20.78
CA SER A 216 -8.36 14.39 21.17
C SER A 216 -8.73 13.31 20.15
N GLU A 217 -9.91 13.43 19.51
CA GLU A 217 -10.33 12.56 18.42
C GLU A 217 -9.43 12.74 17.19
N SER A 218 -9.15 13.99 16.80
CA SER A 218 -8.22 14.30 15.71
C SER A 218 -6.81 13.73 15.99
N ALA A 219 -6.34 13.80 17.24
CA ALA A 219 -5.06 13.19 17.62
C ALA A 219 -5.06 11.66 17.48
N ALA A 220 -6.16 11.00 17.80
CA ALA A 220 -6.32 9.56 17.66
C ALA A 220 -6.34 9.16 16.17
N GLU A 221 -7.09 9.89 15.34
CA GLU A 221 -7.12 9.68 13.88
C GLU A 221 -5.74 9.87 13.24
N ALA A 222 -5.03 10.93 13.62
CA ALA A 222 -3.66 11.18 13.16
C ALA A 222 -2.69 10.07 13.59
N ALA A 223 -2.86 9.51 14.79
CA ALA A 223 -2.06 8.37 15.25
C ALA A 223 -2.35 7.10 14.44
N THR A 224 -3.62 6.81 14.14
CA THR A 224 -4.01 5.68 13.28
C THR A 224 -3.47 5.84 11.86
N ALA A 225 -3.59 7.03 11.25
CA ALA A 225 -3.06 7.31 9.92
C ALA A 225 -1.53 7.10 9.83
N ARG A 226 -0.79 7.47 10.89
CA ARG A 226 0.65 7.20 10.99
C ARG A 226 0.97 5.72 11.09
N GLU A 227 0.16 4.95 11.82
CA GLU A 227 0.34 3.50 11.93
C GLU A 227 0.06 2.80 10.59
N GLU A 228 -0.95 3.24 9.84
CA GLU A 228 -1.25 2.72 8.50
C GLU A 228 -0.15 3.07 7.49
N ALA A 229 0.37 4.30 7.51
CA ALA A 229 1.45 4.71 6.62
C ALA A 229 2.79 3.99 6.90
N ALA A 230 2.97 3.44 8.10
CA ALA A 230 4.16 2.69 8.48
C ALA A 230 4.11 1.19 8.11
N ARG A 231 2.94 0.67 7.73
CA ARG A 231 2.72 -0.73 7.34
C ARG A 231 2.87 -0.93 5.84
#